data_AF-A0A0P0ME75-F1
#
_entry.id   AF-A0A0P0ME75-F1
#
_cell.length_a   1.000
_cell.length_b   1.000
_cell.length_c   1.000
_cell.angle_alpha   90.00
_cell.angle_beta   90.00
_cell.angle_gamma   90.00
#
_symmetry.space_group_name_H-M   'P 1'
#
loop_
_entity.id
_entity.type
_entity.pdbx_description
1 polymer ?
#
loop_
_entity_poly.entity_id
_entity_poly.type
_entity_poly.pdbx_seq_one_letter_code
_entity_poly.pdbx_strand_id
1 'polypeptide(L)'
;MSFWNIFGRFAVSDTGETIQKVSDTTSISSDGTTYTKMGSTTVGSDGSVFTQMGSFSTDGSTRMGSTATGLGAVFNDRREDKFGFNTDDDDKW
;
A
#
# COMPACT_ATOMS: atom_id res chain seq x y z
N MET A 1 2.13 14.95 -7.92
CA MET A 1 1.39 14.24 -6.85
C MET A 1 0.30 13.45 -7.55
N SER A 2 0.26 12.13 -7.38
CA SER A 2 -0.65 11.25 -8.12
C SER A 2 -1.58 10.59 -7.12
N PHE A 3 -2.89 10.78 -7.27
CA PHE A 3 -3.86 10.12 -6.40
C PHE A 3 -4.14 8.71 -6.90
N TRP A 4 -4.24 7.77 -5.97
CA TRP A 4 -4.47 6.36 -6.22
C TRP A 4 -5.74 5.90 -5.50
N ASN A 5 -6.65 5.27 -6.22
CA ASN A 5 -7.82 4.59 -5.67
C ASN A 5 -7.55 3.09 -5.57
N ILE A 6 -7.74 2.51 -4.39
CA ILE A 6 -7.35 1.15 -4.05
C ILE A 6 -8.60 0.31 -3.82
N PHE A 7 -8.84 -0.62 -4.74
CA PHE A 7 -9.92 -1.59 -4.77
C PHE A 7 -9.42 -2.97 -4.33
N GLY A 8 -9.02 -3.07 -3.07
CA GLY A 8 -8.54 -4.33 -2.48
C GLY A 8 -7.24 -4.83 -3.11
N ARG A 9 -7.33 -5.67 -4.14
CA ARG A 9 -6.19 -6.22 -4.89
C ARG A 9 -5.83 -5.42 -6.14
N PHE A 10 -6.55 -4.34 -6.42
CA PHE A 10 -6.27 -3.44 -7.54
C PHE A 10 -6.09 -2.03 -7.02
N ALA A 11 -5.22 -1.24 -7.66
CA ALA A 11 -5.14 0.19 -7.46
C ALA A 11 -5.08 0.90 -8.81
N VAL A 12 -5.65 2.10 -8.92
CA VAL A 12 -5.65 2.91 -10.13
C VAL A 12 -5.30 4.34 -9.79
N SER A 13 -4.37 4.93 -10.53
CA SER A 13 -4.00 6.32 -10.41
C SER A 13 -4.89 7.21 -11.28
N ASP A 14 -5.01 8.47 -10.90
CA ASP A 14 -5.58 9.53 -11.74
C ASP A 14 -4.83 9.70 -13.08
N THR A 15 -3.56 9.32 -13.13
CA THR A 15 -2.73 9.39 -14.34
C THR A 15 -2.95 8.23 -15.31
N GLY A 16 -3.81 7.26 -14.97
CA GLY A 16 -4.10 6.08 -15.79
C GLY A 16 -3.19 4.88 -15.54
N GLU A 17 -2.29 4.96 -14.56
CA GLU A 17 -1.48 3.81 -14.14
C GLU A 17 -2.32 2.90 -13.23
N THR A 18 -2.25 1.59 -13.45
CA THR A 18 -2.96 0.63 -12.60
C THR A 18 -1.97 -0.32 -11.96
N ILE A 19 -2.21 -0.74 -10.73
CA ILE A 19 -1.43 -1.75 -10.03
C ILE A 19 -2.33 -2.92 -9.70
N GLN A 20 -1.90 -4.11 -10.10
CA GLN A 20 -2.54 -5.36 -9.80
C GLN A 20 -1.72 -6.13 -8.77
N LYS A 21 -2.31 -6.40 -7.62
CA LYS A 21 -1.73 -7.23 -6.57
C LYS A 21 -1.89 -8.71 -6.93
N VAL A 22 -0.84 -9.28 -7.50
CA VAL A 22 -0.77 -10.69 -7.90
C VAL A 22 -0.72 -11.60 -6.68
N SER A 23 0.02 -11.20 -5.64
CA SER A 23 0.23 -11.96 -4.39
C SER A 23 0.29 -11.02 -3.19
N ASP A 24 0.29 -11.56 -1.96
CA ASP A 24 0.38 -10.74 -0.74
C ASP A 24 1.59 -9.80 -0.70
N THR A 25 2.69 -10.24 -1.30
CA THR A 25 3.96 -9.52 -1.38
C THR A 25 4.30 -9.01 -2.78
N THR A 26 3.56 -9.38 -3.83
CA THR A 26 3.93 -9.03 -5.21
C THR A 26 2.79 -8.31 -5.91
N SER A 27 3.09 -7.13 -6.45
CA SER A 27 2.17 -6.32 -7.25
C SER A 27 2.85 -5.92 -8.56
N ILE A 28 2.07 -5.74 -9.61
CA ILE A 28 2.57 -5.38 -10.95
C ILE A 28 1.81 -4.15 -11.43
N SER A 29 2.51 -3.12 -11.90
CA SER A 29 1.88 -1.98 -12.56
C SER A 29 1.61 -2.23 -14.04
N SER A 30 0.70 -1.46 -14.60
CA SER A 30 0.37 -1.44 -16.03
C SER A 30 1.57 -1.07 -16.90
N ASP A 31 2.53 -0.33 -16.32
CA ASP A 31 3.78 0.07 -16.96
C ASP A 31 4.78 -1.10 -17.07
N GLY A 32 4.50 -2.23 -16.42
CA GLY A 32 5.38 -3.41 -16.39
C GLY A 32 6.32 -3.45 -15.18
N THR A 33 6.22 -2.48 -14.27
CA THR A 33 7.02 -2.45 -13.05
C THR A 33 6.46 -3.43 -12.02
N THR A 34 7.32 -4.31 -11.53
CA THR A 34 6.98 -5.28 -10.48
C THR A 34 7.42 -4.75 -9.12
N TYR A 35 6.46 -4.60 -8.20
CA TYR A 35 6.68 -4.18 -6.83
C TYR A 35 6.64 -5.37 -5.89
N THR A 36 7.74 -5.59 -5.18
CA THR A 36 7.88 -6.63 -4.18
C THR A 36 7.88 -6.01 -2.79
N LYS A 37 6.79 -6.23 -2.06
CA LYS A 37 6.64 -5.87 -0.66
C LYS A 37 7.34 -6.88 0.24
N MET A 38 8.29 -6.38 1.02
CA MET A 38 9.06 -7.06 2.06
C MET A 38 8.79 -6.38 3.41
N GLY A 39 7.76 -6.85 4.12
CA GLY A 39 7.36 -6.25 5.40
C GLY A 39 6.81 -4.84 5.23
N SER A 40 7.46 -3.85 5.86
CA SER A 40 7.14 -2.42 5.70
C SER A 40 7.78 -1.78 4.47
N THR A 41 8.74 -2.43 3.82
CA THR A 41 9.42 -1.90 2.63
C THR A 41 8.86 -2.54 1.37
N THR A 42 8.72 -1.77 0.30
CA THR A 42 8.36 -2.25 -1.03
C THR A 42 9.42 -1.82 -2.02
N VAL A 43 9.91 -2.75 -2.84
CA VAL A 43 10.96 -2.53 -3.83
C VAL A 43 10.38 -2.76 -5.21
N GLY A 44 10.44 -1.74 -6.06
CA GLY A 44 10.09 -1.82 -7.48
C GLY A 44 11.26 -2.33 -8.32
N SER A 45 10.95 -3.06 -9.38
CA SER A 45 11.94 -3.52 -10.37
C SER A 45 12.59 -2.38 -11.16
N ASP A 46 11.98 -1.20 -11.13
CA ASP A 46 12.53 0.06 -11.66
C ASP A 46 13.62 0.69 -10.75
N GLY A 47 13.81 0.14 -9.54
CA GLY A 47 14.73 0.67 -8.53
C GLY A 47 14.07 1.58 -7.50
N SER A 48 12.77 1.86 -7.62
CA SER A 48 12.02 2.57 -6.59
C SER A 48 11.95 1.76 -5.29
N VAL A 49 12.04 2.45 -4.15
CA VAL A 49 11.92 1.85 -2.83
C VAL A 49 11.00 2.70 -1.98
N PHE A 50 9.93 2.10 -1.48
CA PHE A 50 8.95 2.75 -0.61
C PHE A 50 8.98 2.08 0.75
N THR A 51 9.33 2.82 1.79
CA THR A 51 9.22 2.31 3.17
C THR A 51 8.03 2.94 3.85
N GLN A 52 7.14 2.09 4.36
CA GLN A 52 6.04 2.46 5.24
C GLN A 52 6.61 3.03 6.54
N MET A 53 6.21 4.25 6.85
CA MET A 53 6.51 4.97 8.08
C MET A 53 5.17 5.36 8.73
N GLY A 54 4.50 4.42 9.40
CA GLY A 54 3.17 4.66 9.95
C GLY A 54 2.13 4.87 8.85
N SER A 55 1.40 5.98 8.89
CA SER A 55 0.39 6.35 7.87
C SER A 55 0.97 7.01 6.61
N PHE A 56 2.29 7.25 6.57
CA PHE A 56 3.00 7.85 5.44
C PHE A 56 4.08 6.91 4.88
N SER A 57 4.56 7.19 3.68
CA SER A 57 5.65 6.46 3.01
C SER A 57 6.86 7.37 2.77
N THR A 58 8.01 6.77 2.45
CA THR A 58 9.27 7.50 2.18
C THR A 58 9.16 8.51 1.03
N ASP A 59 8.27 8.28 0.07
CA ASP A 59 7.97 9.23 -1.01
C ASP A 59 7.09 10.42 -0.56
N GLY A 60 6.79 10.53 0.74
CA GLY A 60 5.96 11.58 1.33
C GLY A 60 4.45 11.39 1.12
N SER A 61 4.04 10.29 0.50
CA SER A 61 2.63 9.97 0.30
C SER A 61 1.99 9.41 1.57
N THR A 62 0.68 9.58 1.65
CA THR A 62 -0.16 9.17 2.77
C THR A 62 -1.34 8.35 2.28
N ARG A 63 -1.68 7.30 3.03
CA ARG A 63 -2.86 6.47 2.73
C ARG A 63 -4.04 6.96 3.55
N MET A 64 -5.13 7.32 2.88
CA MET A 64 -6.43 7.63 3.48
C MET A 64 -7.43 6.55 3.09
N GLY A 65 -7.46 5.46 3.85
CA GLY A 65 -8.39 4.34 3.66
C GLY A 65 -8.20 3.64 2.32
N SER A 66 -9.15 3.87 1.41
CA SER A 66 -9.14 3.31 0.04
C SER A 66 -8.46 4.24 -0.97
N THR A 67 -7.91 5.38 -0.55
CA THR A 67 -7.20 6.30 -1.42
C THR A 67 -5.77 6.51 -0.90
N ALA A 68 -4.82 6.72 -1.80
CA ALA A 68 -3.44 7.07 -1.48
C ALA A 68 -3.01 8.31 -2.28
N THR A 69 -2.23 9.20 -1.67
CA THR A 69 -1.75 10.44 -2.30
C THR A 69 -0.47 10.26 -3.11
N GLY A 70 0.00 9.01 -3.22
CA GLY A 70 1.15 8.61 -4.00
C GLY A 70 1.34 7.09 -3.96
N LEU A 71 2.33 6.64 -4.72
CA LEU A 71 2.55 5.23 -4.99
C LEU A 71 3.01 4.45 -3.74
N GLY A 72 3.89 5.01 -2.91
CA GLY A 72 4.33 4.30 -1.70
C GLY A 72 3.18 3.99 -0.75
N ALA A 73 2.27 4.95 -0.58
CA ALA A 73 1.06 4.79 0.20
C ALA A 73 0.07 3.74 -0.36
N VAL A 74 0.17 3.34 -1.65
CA VAL A 74 -0.62 2.22 -2.20
C VAL A 74 -0.24 0.91 -1.53
N PHE A 75 1.04 0.74 -1.21
CA PHE A 75 1.60 -0.47 -0.61
C PHE A 75 1.50 -0.48 0.92
N ASN A 76 1.22 0.67 1.55
CA ASN A 76 1.02 0.78 3.00
C ASN A 76 -0.07 -0.17 3.48
N ASP A 77 0.21 -1.04 4.46
CA ASP A 77 -0.85 -1.87 5.02
C ASP A 77 -1.70 -1.05 6.00
N ARG A 78 -3.03 -1.15 5.86
CA ARG A 78 -4.02 -0.58 6.80
C ARG A 78 -3.90 -1.10 8.24
N ARG A 79 -3.01 -2.07 8.49
CA ARG A 79 -2.81 -2.65 9.82
C ARG A 79 -2.11 -1.68 10.78
N GLU A 80 -1.47 -0.62 10.29
CA GLU A 80 -0.87 0.42 11.15
C GLU A 80 -1.87 1.48 11.65
N ASP A 81 -3.11 1.52 11.11
CA ASP A 81 -4.20 2.33 11.67
C ASP A 81 -4.88 1.65 12.87
N LYS A 82 -4.45 0.44 13.27
CA LYS A 82 -4.76 -0.10 14.59
C LYS A 82 -3.83 0.57 15.61
N PHE A 83 -4.17 1.81 15.97
CA PHE A 83 -3.98 2.25 17.36
C PHE A 83 -4.38 1.08 18.26
N GLY A 84 -3.49 0.70 19.17
CA GLY A 84 -3.62 -0.46 20.04
C GLY A 84 -4.82 -0.37 20.99
N PHE A 85 -6.01 -0.64 20.46
CA PHE A 85 -7.12 -1.20 21.20
C PHE A 85 -7.35 -2.60 20.63
N ASN A 86 -6.57 -3.56 21.15
CA ASN A 86 -7.00 -4.94 21.16
C ASN A 86 -8.24 -5.01 22.05
N THR A 87 -9.41 -4.79 21.46
CA THR A 87 -10.64 -5.43 21.96
C THR A 87 -10.59 -6.86 21.43
N ASP A 88 -9.70 -7.66 22.02
CA ASP A 88 -9.85 -9.10 22.10
C ASP A 88 -10.81 -9.37 23.27
N ASP A 89 -12.03 -8.83 23.20
CA ASP A 89 -13.07 -9.09 24.19
C ASP A 89 -14.02 -10.17 23.65
N ASP A 90 -14.03 -11.26 24.41
CA ASP A 90 -15.18 -12.13 24.69
C ASP A 90 -15.60 -13.22 23.70
N ASP A 91 -14.81 -14.31 23.61
CA ASP A 91 -15.26 -15.60 23.06
C ASP A 91 -14.69 -16.84 23.81
N LYS A 92 -14.60 -16.82 25.16
CA LYS A 92 -14.45 -18.00 26.06
C LYS A 92 -14.91 -17.52 27.45
N TRP A 93 -15.91 -18.05 28.17
CA TRP A 93 -16.37 -19.41 28.47
C TRP A 93 -17.81 -19.32 29.03
#